data_AF-W0FL37-F1
#
_entry.id   AF-W0FL37-F1
#
_cell.length_a   1.000
_cell.length_b   1.000
_cell.length_c   1.000
_cell.angle_alpha   90.00
_cell.angle_beta   90.00
_cell.angle_gamma   90.00
#
_symmetry.space_group_name_H-M   'P 1'
#
loop_
_entity.id
_entity.type
_entity.pdbx_description
1 polymer ?
#
loop_
_entity_poly.entity_id
_entity_poly.type
_entity_poly.pdbx_seq_one_letter_code
_entity_poly.pdbx_strand_id
1 'polypeptide(L)'
;MRRDYFTVVFLACVAGALAFIWANPVYFTYGTVVPRAFSLLEIMMSAFYTVFFLFIIPLVTSYYRRTWVCIGLAFYGVMAYLPLIFLPRLEGVEEADSLVKLGMAYLFHGMYDLVNAPFAGMSTIVGDKAASHLACWIMPIAILVPLLVKYARFCRQAYITEKLAPSTPSNPVFTTRDAKVEPEVIGTVIS
;
A
#
# COMPACT_ATOMS: atom_id res chain seq x y z
N MET A 1 -25.25 4.17 -1.59
CA MET A 1 -24.20 3.92 -0.58
C MET A 1 -22.83 3.94 -1.25
N ARG A 2 -21.93 4.85 -0.86
CA ARG A 2 -20.54 4.88 -1.37
C ARG A 2 -19.84 3.65 -0.77
N ARG A 3 -19.51 2.65 -1.59
CA ARG A 3 -18.82 1.44 -1.11
C ARG A 3 -17.44 1.83 -0.63
N ASP A 4 -17.11 1.51 0.62
CA ASP A 4 -15.81 1.82 1.20
C ASP A 4 -14.75 0.84 0.66
N TYR A 5 -14.14 1.22 -0.47
CA TYR A 5 -13.12 0.40 -1.14
C TYR A 5 -11.82 0.31 -0.32
N PHE A 6 -11.56 1.28 0.56
CA PHE A 6 -10.37 1.26 1.41
C PHE A 6 -10.44 0.09 2.39
N THR A 7 -11.51 0.05 3.20
CA THR A 7 -11.67 -0.95 4.25
C THR A 7 -11.78 -2.35 3.68
N VAL A 8 -12.48 -2.51 2.55
CA VAL A 8 -12.63 -3.82 1.89
C VAL A 8 -11.29 -4.39 1.43
N VAL A 9 -10.43 -3.59 0.80
CA VAL A 9 -9.13 -4.10 0.33
C VAL A 9 -8.18 -4.35 1.48
N PHE A 10 -8.17 -3.46 2.49
CA PHE A 10 -7.39 -3.69 3.69
C PHE A 10 -7.79 -5.00 4.39
N LEU A 11 -9.09 -5.21 4.64
CA LEU A 11 -9.58 -6.46 5.24
C LEU A 11 -9.30 -7.68 4.37
N ALA A 12 -9.37 -7.56 3.04
CA ALA A 12 -9.05 -8.67 2.15
C ALA A 12 -7.58 -9.09 2.25
N CYS A 13 -6.65 -8.13 2.38
CA CYS A 13 -5.24 -8.43 2.60
C CYS A 13 -5.03 -9.18 3.93
N VAL A 14 -5.65 -8.67 5.00
CA VAL A 14 -5.59 -9.27 6.35
C VAL A 14 -6.25 -10.66 6.39
N ALA A 15 -7.40 -10.83 5.76
CA ALA A 15 -8.09 -12.12 5.68
C ALA A 15 -7.27 -13.14 4.89
N GLY A 16 -6.66 -12.72 3.77
CA GLY A 16 -5.72 -13.56 3.03
C GLY A 16 -4.55 -13.99 3.90
N ALA A 17 -3.94 -13.05 4.63
CA ALA A 17 -2.85 -13.31 5.57
C ALA A 17 -3.23 -14.29 6.70
N LEU A 18 -4.41 -14.10 7.29
CA LEU A 18 -4.95 -15.02 8.30
C LEU A 18 -5.17 -16.43 7.76
N ALA A 19 -5.57 -16.57 6.49
CA ALA A 19 -5.73 -17.89 5.87
C ALA A 19 -4.40 -18.65 5.80
N PHE A 20 -3.28 -17.97 5.57
CA PHE A 20 -1.95 -18.59 5.61
C PHE A 20 -1.55 -19.02 7.03
N ILE A 21 -1.80 -18.19 8.05
CA ILE A 21 -1.51 -18.56 9.44
C ILE A 21 -2.36 -19.75 9.89
N TRP A 22 -3.66 -19.72 9.59
CA TRP A 22 -4.59 -20.78 9.99
C TRP A 22 -4.25 -22.12 9.32
N ALA A 23 -3.89 -22.07 8.04
CA ALA A 23 -3.50 -23.27 7.30
C ALA A 23 -2.19 -23.87 7.84
N ASN A 24 -1.26 -23.06 8.37
CA ASN A 24 0.04 -23.50 8.84
C ASN A 24 0.65 -22.51 9.88
N PRO A 25 0.67 -22.85 11.18
CA PRO A 25 0.93 -21.86 12.24
C PRO A 25 2.40 -21.53 12.53
N VAL A 26 3.38 -21.94 11.70
CA VAL A 26 4.81 -21.85 12.07
C VAL A 26 5.62 -21.30 10.90
N TYR A 27 5.82 -19.98 10.88
CA TYR A 27 6.52 -19.35 9.75
C TYR A 27 7.66 -18.39 10.11
N PHE A 28 7.74 -17.83 11.32
CA PHE A 28 8.72 -16.75 11.55
C PHE A 28 9.30 -16.70 12.96
N THR A 29 10.62 -16.53 13.00
CA THR A 29 11.35 -15.86 14.07
C THR A 29 11.69 -14.46 13.56
N TYR A 30 11.75 -13.46 14.43
CA TYR A 30 12.01 -12.08 14.03
C TYR A 30 13.26 -11.99 13.11
N GLY A 31 13.13 -11.35 11.95
CA GLY A 31 14.21 -11.21 10.96
C GLY A 31 14.68 -12.49 10.25
N THR A 32 14.06 -13.65 10.50
CA THR A 32 14.46 -14.95 9.93
C THR A 32 13.25 -15.84 9.63
N VAL A 33 13.14 -16.32 8.39
CA VAL A 33 12.18 -17.40 8.09
C VAL A 33 12.72 -18.66 8.74
N VAL A 34 11.91 -19.38 9.54
CA VAL A 34 12.34 -20.67 10.08
C VAL A 34 12.47 -21.64 8.90
N PRO A 35 13.66 -22.21 8.63
CA PRO A 35 13.86 -23.05 7.47
C PRO A 35 13.08 -24.36 7.62
N ARG A 36 11.98 -24.47 6.87
CA ARG A 36 11.19 -25.70 6.71
C ARG A 36 11.02 -25.99 5.23
N ALA A 37 10.84 -27.26 4.87
CA ALA A 37 10.39 -27.64 3.55
C ALA A 37 8.94 -27.18 3.33
N PHE A 38 8.76 -26.14 2.51
CA PHE A 38 7.45 -25.68 2.06
C PHE A 38 6.86 -26.65 1.04
N SER A 39 5.55 -26.90 1.13
CA SER A 39 4.86 -27.67 0.10
C SER A 39 4.78 -26.87 -1.21
N LEU A 40 4.70 -27.57 -2.35
CA LEU A 40 4.61 -26.90 -3.66
C LEU A 40 3.37 -26.00 -3.75
N LEU A 41 2.26 -26.40 -3.12
CA LEU A 41 1.04 -25.60 -3.05
C LEU A 41 1.26 -24.30 -2.28
N GLU A 42 1.95 -24.32 -1.13
CA GLU A 42 2.26 -23.13 -0.35
C GLU A 42 3.13 -22.14 -1.14
N ILE A 43 4.14 -22.65 -1.84
CA ILE A 43 5.01 -21.83 -2.69
C ILE A 43 4.20 -21.18 -3.80
N MET A 44 3.32 -21.93 -4.48
CA MET A 44 2.45 -21.38 -5.51
C MET A 44 1.51 -20.30 -4.97
N MET A 45 0.84 -20.56 -3.85
CA MET A 45 -0.08 -19.59 -3.23
C MET A 45 0.64 -18.34 -2.76
N SER A 46 1.83 -18.50 -2.19
CA SER A 46 2.71 -17.40 -1.78
C SER A 46 3.16 -16.56 -2.98
N ALA A 47 3.54 -17.21 -4.09
CA ALA A 47 3.89 -16.54 -5.34
C ALA A 47 2.69 -15.78 -5.94
N PHE A 48 1.50 -16.39 -5.98
CA PHE A 48 0.29 -15.72 -6.43
C PHE A 48 -0.06 -14.52 -5.56
N TYR A 49 -0.01 -14.66 -4.24
CA TYR A 49 -0.26 -13.55 -3.31
C TYR A 49 0.74 -12.41 -3.56
N THR A 50 2.02 -12.73 -3.64
CA THR A 50 3.11 -11.77 -3.89
C THR A 50 2.88 -11.02 -5.20
N VAL A 51 2.66 -11.72 -6.31
CA VAL A 51 2.46 -11.09 -7.63
C VAL A 51 1.19 -10.24 -7.65
N PHE A 52 0.12 -10.74 -7.04
CA PHE A 52 -1.18 -10.08 -7.07
C PHE A 52 -1.17 -8.77 -6.27
N PHE A 53 -0.66 -8.81 -5.05
CA PHE A 53 -0.66 -7.64 -4.15
C PHE A 53 0.48 -6.65 -4.43
N LEU A 54 1.66 -7.09 -4.89
CA LEU A 54 2.74 -6.17 -5.23
C LEU A 54 2.57 -5.55 -6.63
N PHE A 55 2.13 -6.31 -7.64
CA PHE A 55 2.16 -5.81 -9.02
C PHE A 55 0.77 -5.60 -9.61
N ILE A 56 -0.09 -6.62 -9.57
CA ILE A 56 -1.37 -6.59 -10.32
C ILE A 56 -2.31 -5.54 -9.72
N ILE A 57 -2.57 -5.57 -8.41
CA ILE A 57 -3.50 -4.64 -7.76
C ILE A 57 -3.04 -3.19 -7.96
N PRO A 58 -1.81 -2.77 -7.61
CA PRO A 58 -1.37 -1.39 -7.79
C PRO A 58 -1.48 -0.90 -9.24
N LEU A 59 -1.10 -1.74 -10.21
CA LEU A 59 -1.09 -1.36 -11.62
C LEU A 59 -2.51 -1.22 -12.18
N VAL A 60 -3.37 -2.21 -11.95
CA VAL A 60 -4.76 -2.21 -12.42
C VAL A 60 -5.55 -1.06 -11.78
N THR A 61 -5.43 -0.89 -10.46
CA THR A 61 -6.17 0.16 -9.75
C THR A 61 -5.72 1.56 -10.13
N SER A 62 -4.42 1.76 -10.37
CA SER A 62 -3.86 3.01 -10.89
C SER A 62 -4.34 3.31 -12.31
N TYR A 63 -4.45 2.28 -13.17
CA TYR A 63 -5.02 2.43 -14.50
C TYR A 63 -6.48 2.90 -14.44
N TYR A 64 -7.31 2.26 -13.62
CA TYR A 64 -8.73 2.62 -13.44
C TYR A 64 -8.97 3.83 -12.52
N ARG A 65 -7.91 4.55 -12.10
CA ARG A 65 -7.99 5.74 -11.23
C ARG A 65 -8.65 5.46 -9.86
N ARG A 66 -8.61 4.23 -9.37
CA ARG A 66 -9.15 3.83 -8.06
C ARG A 66 -8.10 3.98 -6.96
N THR A 67 -7.67 5.22 -6.71
CA THR A 67 -6.58 5.51 -5.76
C THR A 67 -6.88 5.09 -4.31
N TRP A 68 -8.15 5.03 -3.93
CA TRP A 68 -8.59 4.52 -2.61
C TRP A 68 -8.15 3.08 -2.34
N VAL A 69 -8.05 2.25 -3.39
CA VAL A 69 -7.58 0.87 -3.26
C VAL A 69 -6.07 0.85 -2.98
N CYS A 70 -5.28 1.67 -3.69
CA CYS A 70 -3.86 1.82 -3.42
C CYS A 70 -3.58 2.31 -2.01
N ILE A 71 -4.43 3.21 -1.47
CA ILE A 71 -4.30 3.70 -0.09
C ILE A 71 -4.56 2.57 0.90
N GLY A 72 -5.59 1.75 0.69
CA GLY A 72 -5.86 0.57 1.54
C GLY A 72 -4.70 -0.42 1.55
N LEU A 73 -4.11 -0.66 0.39
CA LEU A 73 -2.93 -1.51 0.25
C LEU A 73 -1.69 -0.90 0.91
N ALA A 74 -1.50 0.41 0.80
CA ALA A 74 -0.40 1.10 1.47
C ALA A 74 -0.53 1.01 3.00
N PHE A 75 -1.75 1.12 3.55
CA PHE A 75 -2.02 0.92 4.97
C PHE A 75 -1.71 -0.52 5.44
N TYR A 76 -2.03 -1.52 4.61
CA TYR A 76 -1.59 -2.88 4.87
C TYR A 76 -0.05 -2.98 4.90
N GLY A 77 0.64 -2.33 3.96
CA GLY A 77 2.11 -2.24 3.97
C GLY A 77 2.68 -1.54 5.20
N VAL A 78 2.01 -0.52 5.76
CA VAL A 78 2.42 0.14 7.02
C VAL A 78 2.42 -0.87 8.19
N MET A 79 1.52 -1.85 8.21
CA MET A 79 1.56 -2.91 9.23
C MET A 79 2.82 -3.77 9.17
N ALA A 80 3.50 -3.87 8.01
CA ALA A 80 4.80 -4.55 7.92
C ALA A 80 5.93 -3.75 8.59
N TYR A 81 5.87 -2.42 8.53
CA TYR A 81 6.89 -1.53 9.08
C TYR A 81 6.78 -1.33 10.59
N LEU A 82 5.57 -1.35 11.14
CA LEU A 82 5.33 -1.14 12.56
C LEU A 82 6.16 -2.11 13.44
N PRO A 83 6.11 -3.43 13.25
CA PRO A 83 6.90 -4.36 14.05
C PRO A 83 8.41 -4.10 13.92
N LEU A 84 8.91 -3.81 12.71
CA LEU A 84 10.33 -3.55 12.47
C LEU A 84 10.88 -2.34 13.25
N ILE A 85 10.04 -1.34 13.52
CA ILE A 85 10.42 -0.14 14.25
C ILE A 85 10.31 -0.34 15.77
N PHE A 86 9.28 -1.07 16.23
CA PHE A 86 8.94 -1.17 17.65
C PHE A 86 9.52 -2.41 18.35
N LEU A 87 9.62 -3.57 17.69
CA LEU A 87 10.21 -4.79 18.28
C LEU A 87 11.65 -4.62 18.79
N PRO A 88 12.60 -4.02 18.05
CA PRO A 88 13.99 -3.94 18.54
C PRO A 88 14.12 -2.98 19.73
N ARG A 89 13.15 -2.07 19.92
CA ARG A 89 13.07 -1.18 21.09
C ARG A 89 12.45 -1.85 22.31
N LEU A 90 11.68 -2.92 22.11
CA LEU A 90 11.04 -3.71 23.17
C LEU A 90 11.98 -4.81 23.68
N GLU A 91 12.80 -5.40 22.82
CA GLU A 91 13.77 -6.46 23.17
C GLU A 91 15.02 -5.93 23.89
N GLY A 92 15.43 -4.67 23.65
CA GLY A 92 16.62 -4.07 24.26
C GLY A 92 16.46 -3.59 25.71
N VAL A 93 15.34 -3.88 26.37
CA VAL A 93 15.07 -3.46 27.75
C VAL A 93 15.04 -4.71 28.63
N GLU A 94 16.20 -5.07 29.18
CA GLU A 94 16.40 -6.26 30.03
C GLU A 94 15.61 -6.26 31.35
N GLU A 95 14.87 -5.19 31.68
CA GLU A 95 14.07 -5.14 32.89
C GLU A 95 12.58 -5.37 32.60
N ALA A 96 12.22 -6.64 32.80
CA ALA A 96 10.88 -7.12 33.05
C ALA A 96 10.24 -6.33 34.19
N ASP A 97 9.26 -5.48 33.89
CA ASP A 97 8.35 -5.00 34.93
C ASP A 97 7.01 -4.41 34.45
N SER A 98 6.61 -4.63 33.19
CA SER A 98 5.25 -4.27 32.80
C SER A 98 4.60 -5.30 31.88
N LEU A 99 3.48 -5.86 32.36
CA LEU A 99 2.52 -6.64 31.56
C LEU A 99 2.16 -5.92 30.26
N VAL A 100 2.19 -4.59 30.27
CA VAL A 100 1.97 -3.73 29.10
C VAL A 100 3.05 -3.94 28.04
N LYS A 101 4.34 -3.97 28.41
CA LYS A 101 5.45 -4.23 27.47
C LYS A 101 5.35 -5.65 26.90
N LEU A 102 5.05 -6.64 27.73
CA LEU A 102 4.83 -8.02 27.28
C LEU A 102 3.67 -8.10 26.27
N GLY A 103 2.53 -7.48 26.59
CA GLY A 103 1.36 -7.42 25.71
C GLY A 103 1.66 -6.71 24.38
N MET A 104 2.42 -5.62 24.40
CA MET A 104 2.86 -4.93 23.19
C MET A 104 3.82 -5.79 22.35
N ALA A 105 4.78 -6.47 22.97
CA ALA A 105 5.69 -7.37 22.26
C ALA A 105 4.93 -8.50 21.55
N TYR A 106 3.98 -9.15 22.23
CA TYR A 106 3.11 -10.17 21.62
C TYR A 106 2.29 -9.60 20.46
N LEU A 107 1.73 -8.39 20.61
CA LEU A 107 0.97 -7.75 19.54
C LEU A 107 1.84 -7.50 18.30
N PHE A 108 3.05 -6.95 18.47
CA PHE A 108 3.94 -6.66 17.36
C PHE A 108 4.51 -7.94 16.71
N HIS A 109 4.81 -8.98 17.48
CA HIS A 109 5.15 -10.30 16.94
C HIS A 109 3.99 -10.86 16.10
N GLY A 110 2.78 -10.87 16.65
CA GLY A 110 1.60 -11.35 15.92
C GLY A 110 1.33 -10.57 14.64
N MET A 111 1.54 -9.25 14.65
CA MET A 111 1.44 -8.41 13.45
C MET A 111 2.53 -8.76 12.42
N TYR A 112 3.77 -8.97 12.86
CA TYR A 112 4.87 -9.35 11.99
C TYR A 112 4.60 -10.70 11.32
N ASP A 113 4.15 -11.68 12.11
CA ASP A 113 3.84 -13.03 11.62
C ASP A 113 2.67 -13.00 10.65
N LEU A 114 1.62 -12.25 10.98
CA LEU A 114 0.46 -12.04 10.10
C LEU A 114 0.89 -11.49 8.74
N VAL A 115 1.63 -10.39 8.73
CA VAL A 115 1.94 -9.69 7.49
C VAL A 115 2.95 -10.47 6.63
N ASN A 116 3.87 -11.21 7.26
CA ASN A 116 4.89 -11.98 6.54
C ASN A 116 4.48 -13.42 6.20
N ALA A 117 3.47 -14.01 6.85
CA ALA A 117 2.93 -15.35 6.57
C ALA A 117 2.75 -15.65 5.07
N PRO A 118 2.10 -14.77 4.28
CA PRO A 118 1.90 -15.01 2.86
C PRO A 118 3.18 -15.06 2.03
N PHE A 119 4.29 -14.54 2.53
CA PHE A 119 5.57 -14.42 1.84
C PHE A 119 6.56 -15.52 2.23
N ALA A 120 6.25 -16.33 3.24
CA ALA A 120 7.15 -17.37 3.74
C ALA A 120 7.59 -18.34 2.63
N GLY A 121 6.67 -18.77 1.77
CA GLY A 121 6.96 -19.69 0.66
C GLY A 121 7.92 -19.12 -0.40
N MET A 122 8.00 -17.80 -0.54
CA MET A 122 8.95 -17.14 -1.46
C MET A 122 10.41 -17.27 -1.03
N SER A 123 10.68 -17.65 0.23
CA SER A 123 12.04 -17.92 0.73
C SER A 123 12.78 -18.96 -0.10
N THR A 124 12.06 -19.98 -0.59
CA THR A 124 12.62 -21.05 -1.44
C THR A 124 13.07 -20.56 -2.83
N ILE A 125 12.51 -19.43 -3.30
CA ILE A 125 12.76 -18.90 -4.65
C ILE A 125 13.74 -17.73 -4.61
N VAL A 126 13.55 -16.79 -3.68
CA VAL A 126 14.25 -15.50 -3.63
C VAL A 126 15.25 -15.43 -2.47
N GLY A 127 15.23 -16.43 -1.57
CA GLY A 127 16.04 -16.48 -0.35
C GLY A 127 15.35 -15.85 0.86
N ASP A 128 15.69 -16.34 2.05
CA ASP A 128 15.04 -15.98 3.33
C ASP A 128 15.04 -14.48 3.62
N LYS A 129 16.19 -13.82 3.36
CA LYS A 129 16.35 -12.38 3.59
C LYS A 129 15.46 -11.55 2.66
N ALA A 130 15.34 -11.94 1.40
CA ALA A 130 14.50 -11.20 0.47
C ALA A 130 13.02 -11.39 0.81
N ALA A 131 12.63 -12.63 1.14
CA ALA A 131 11.26 -13.00 1.48
C ALA A 131 10.74 -12.25 2.71
N SER A 132 11.56 -12.09 3.77
CA SER A 132 11.18 -11.34 4.97
C SER A 132 10.98 -9.84 4.72
N HIS A 133 11.55 -9.29 3.65
CA HIS A 133 11.38 -7.89 3.28
C HIS A 133 10.32 -7.66 2.19
N LEU A 134 9.74 -8.71 1.58
CA LEU A 134 8.73 -8.56 0.52
C LEU A 134 7.50 -7.78 0.98
N ALA A 135 7.04 -7.99 2.20
CA ALA A 135 5.90 -7.25 2.74
C ALA A 135 6.16 -5.74 2.85
N CYS A 136 7.42 -5.34 3.12
CA CYS A 136 7.82 -3.94 3.17
C CYS A 136 7.70 -3.27 1.80
N TRP A 137 7.81 -4.00 0.70
CA TRP A 137 7.66 -3.45 -0.64
C TRP A 137 6.22 -3.09 -1.02
N ILE A 138 5.22 -3.58 -0.28
CA ILE A 138 3.81 -3.31 -0.57
C ILE A 138 3.52 -1.80 -0.50
N MET A 139 3.95 -1.13 0.56
CA MET A 139 3.72 0.31 0.75
C MET A 139 4.37 1.18 -0.34
N PRO A 140 5.70 1.10 -0.60
CA PRO A 140 6.32 1.95 -1.59
C PRO A 140 5.74 1.69 -2.99
N ILE A 141 5.44 0.44 -3.35
CA ILE A 141 4.86 0.14 -4.66
C ILE A 141 3.42 0.67 -4.77
N ALA A 142 2.60 0.50 -3.72
CA ALA A 142 1.23 1.03 -3.68
C ALA A 142 1.19 2.57 -3.81
N ILE A 143 2.24 3.27 -3.40
CA ILE A 143 2.35 4.74 -3.53
C ILE A 143 3.00 5.15 -4.86
N LEU A 144 4.09 4.51 -5.26
CA LEU A 144 4.87 4.89 -6.43
C LEU A 144 4.13 4.59 -7.74
N VAL A 145 3.48 3.44 -7.86
CA VAL A 145 2.76 3.06 -9.09
C VAL A 145 1.68 4.08 -9.49
N PRO A 146 0.77 4.52 -8.61
CA PRO A 146 -0.21 5.53 -8.99
C PRO A 146 0.43 6.88 -9.31
N LEU A 147 1.55 7.25 -8.68
CA LEU A 147 2.30 8.46 -9.02
C LEU A 147 2.92 8.38 -10.41
N LEU A 148 3.59 7.27 -10.74
CA LEU A 148 4.19 7.03 -12.05
C LEU A 148 3.13 7.01 -13.16
N VAL A 149 1.98 6.37 -12.93
CA VAL A 149 0.88 6.35 -13.91
C VAL A 149 0.28 7.75 -14.12
N LYS A 150 0.14 8.55 -13.05
CA LYS A 150 -0.29 9.95 -13.17
C LYS A 150 0.73 10.79 -13.95
N TYR A 151 2.02 10.63 -13.64
CA TYR A 151 3.10 11.32 -14.32
C TYR A 151 3.15 10.97 -15.81
N ALA A 152 3.11 9.69 -16.17
CA ALA A 152 3.10 9.24 -17.57
C ALA A 152 1.90 9.81 -18.35
N ARG A 153 0.73 9.89 -17.70
CA ARG A 153 -0.47 10.51 -18.30
C ARG A 153 -0.32 12.01 -18.46
N PHE A 154 0.25 12.69 -17.47
CA PHE A 154 0.54 14.11 -17.56
C PHE A 154 1.49 14.41 -18.73
N CYS A 155 2.59 13.65 -18.87
CA CYS A 155 3.51 13.79 -20.00
C CYS A 155 2.83 13.53 -21.33
N ARG A 156 1.97 12.50 -21.42
CA ARG A 156 1.18 12.23 -22.63
C ARG A 156 0.23 13.37 -22.97
N GLN A 157 -0.45 13.94 -21.97
CA GLN A 157 -1.36 15.06 -22.17
C GLN A 157 -0.60 16.31 -22.61
N ALA A 158 0.50 16.65 -21.94
CA ALA A 158 1.36 17.78 -22.31
C ALA A 158 1.85 17.67 -23.76
N TYR A 159 2.31 16.48 -24.17
CA TYR A 159 2.73 16.22 -25.55
C TYR A 159 1.60 16.36 -26.57
N ILE A 160 0.40 15.88 -26.24
CA ILE A 160 -0.78 16.02 -27.10
C ILE A 160 -1.19 17.49 -27.21
N THR A 161 -1.16 18.24 -26.10
CA THR A 161 -1.47 19.68 -26.09
C THR A 161 -0.46 20.48 -26.90
N GLU A 162 0.83 20.17 -26.80
CA GLU A 162 1.88 20.80 -27.62
C GLU A 162 1.68 20.52 -29.12
N LYS A 163 1.32 19.30 -29.48
CA LYS A 163 1.06 18.93 -30.89
C LYS A 163 -0.25 19.47 -31.46
N LEU A 164 -1.25 19.71 -30.62
CA LEU A 164 -2.55 20.24 -31.01
C LEU A 164 -2.64 21.76 -30.88
N ALA A 165 -1.67 22.43 -30.25
CA ALA A 165 -1.59 23.88 -30.21
C ALA A 165 -1.11 24.39 -31.59
N PRO A 166 -1.98 25.04 -32.38
CA PRO A 166 -1.56 25.60 -33.65
C PRO A 166 -0.79 26.88 -33.36
N SER A 167 0.55 26.82 -33.36
CA SER A 167 1.47 27.97 -33.45
C SER A 167 0.88 29.31 -32.97
N THR A 168 0.51 29.40 -31.70
CA THR A 168 0.04 30.66 -31.12
C THR A 168 1.25 31.37 -30.53
N PRO A 169 1.65 32.56 -31.04
CA PRO A 169 2.70 33.33 -30.41
C PRO A 169 2.23 33.70 -28.99
N SER A 170 3.16 33.52 -28.05
CA SER A 170 2.99 33.74 -26.61
C SER A 170 2.50 35.16 -26.30
N ASN A 171 1.30 35.28 -25.77
CA ASN A 171 0.97 36.35 -24.83
C ASN A 171 0.74 35.72 -23.45
N PRO A 172 1.53 36.06 -22.42
CA PRO A 172 1.36 35.48 -21.11
C PRO A 172 0.20 36.19 -20.41
N VAL A 173 -1.01 35.65 -20.54
CA VAL A 173 -2.10 36.04 -19.63
C VAL A 173 -2.00 35.14 -18.40
N PHE A 174 -1.32 35.67 -17.38
CA PHE A 174 -1.50 35.23 -16.00
C PHE A 174 -2.97 35.47 -15.63
N THR A 175 -3.77 34.41 -15.54
CA THR A 175 -5.03 34.45 -14.79
C THR A 175 -5.01 33.38 -13.74
N THR A 176 -4.60 33.84 -12.56
CA THR A 176 -4.83 33.28 -11.24
C THR A 176 -6.28 32.82 -11.03
N ARG A 177 -6.43 31.59 -10.50
CA ARG A 177 -7.32 31.15 -9.42
C ARG A 177 -8.74 31.75 -9.31
N ASP A 178 -9.70 30.83 -9.31
CA ASP A 178 -10.90 30.79 -8.45
C ASP A 178 -11.50 32.12 -7.97
N ALA A 179 -12.65 32.49 -8.55
CA ALA A 179 -13.68 33.24 -7.84
C ALA A 179 -15.06 32.74 -8.26
N LYS A 180 -15.65 31.94 -7.38
CA LYS A 180 -17.08 31.62 -7.34
C LYS A 180 -17.84 32.94 -7.19
N VAL A 181 -18.62 33.35 -8.19
CA VAL A 181 -19.52 34.51 -8.09
C VAL A 181 -20.95 34.00 -8.20
N GLU A 182 -21.62 33.97 -7.06
CA GLU A 182 -23.09 33.83 -6.97
C GLU A 182 -23.73 35.12 -7.53
N PRO A 183 -24.88 35.04 -8.23
CA PRO A 183 -25.51 36.23 -8.79
C PRO A 183 -26.28 36.99 -7.71
N GLU A 184 -25.77 38.15 -7.32
CA GLU A 184 -26.47 39.09 -6.44
C GLU A 184 -27.50 39.88 -7.26
N VAL A 185 -28.77 39.72 -6.89
CA VAL A 185 -29.93 40.39 -7.50
C VAL A 185 -29.94 41.86 -7.06
N ILE A 186 -29.70 42.79 -7.98
CA ILE A 186 -29.92 44.22 -7.74
C ILE A 186 -31.20 44.64 -8.47
N GLY A 187 -32.24 44.93 -7.69
CA GLY A 187 -33.50 45.48 -8.16
C GLY A 187 -33.34 46.91 -8.66
N THR A 188 -33.88 47.18 -9.84
CA THR A 188 -34.05 48.53 -10.37
C THR A 188 -35.43 49.05 -9.97
N VAL A 189 -35.42 50.00 -9.03
CA VAL A 189 -36.54 50.93 -8.82
C VAL A 189 -36.47 51.96 -9.95
N ILE A 190 -37.57 52.13 -10.70
CA ILE A 190 -37.74 53.28 -11.58
C ILE A 190 -38.99 54.02 -11.12
N SER A 191 -38.76 55.28 -10.76
CA SER A 191 -39.72 56.35 -10.44
C SER A 191 -40.64 56.69 -11.60
#